data_AF-A0A7Z9C422-F1
#
_entry.id   AF-A0A7Z9C422-F1
#
_cell.length_a   1.000
_cell.length_b   1.000
_cell.length_c   1.000
_cell.angle_alpha   90.00
_cell.angle_beta   90.00
_cell.angle_gamma   90.00
#
_symmetry.space_group_name_H-M   'P 1'
#
loop_
_entity.id
_entity.type
_entity.pdbx_description
1 polymer ?
#
loop_
_entity_poly.entity_id
_entity_poly.type
_entity_poly.pdbx_seq_one_letter_code
_entity_poly.pdbx_strand_id
1 'polypeptide(L)'
;MNRIISACLGILGIATLIDFHLFTKVLASPHSIPSVPHFTLTQQQNSTFLYPFIQNKKWGYINQAGQVIIEPLFESTLGFSEGLAPVKIKSKKGYIDLKGNLVIPAKFDVAWGFSEGLAAVKINDKWGYIDQTGKFLIPPQFNFAWGFSSQLAAVQKEQKMGYINPKGEWVITPQFDNTSEFKEGLAAVNIKGKVGYINPTGKLIIPPEFDLSWRFSEGLAMVLVKNKMGYINQTGKIVISPEFDYAWDFSQGLAVARKGKKWGYIDQKGNFAIPLQYEETANFSEGLAAVKIKQKWGYIDQKGSIKIPPQFDSANEFKQGLAAVRIQDQWGYVNSAGAWVWQPTK
;
A
#
# COMPACT_ATOMS: atom_id res chain seq x y z
N MET A 1 -8.00 -15.32 -24.52
CA MET A 1 -7.75 -14.01 -25.14
C MET A 1 -7.54 -13.00 -24.02
N ASN A 2 -6.29 -12.54 -23.84
CA ASN A 2 -5.78 -11.49 -22.93
C ASN A 2 -6.27 -11.53 -21.46
N ARG A 3 -5.48 -11.99 -20.47
CA ARG A 3 -4.28 -11.33 -19.88
C ARG A 3 -4.45 -9.81 -19.70
N ILE A 4 -4.73 -9.39 -18.46
CA ILE A 4 -4.26 -8.21 -17.68
C ILE A 4 -5.16 -8.11 -16.43
N ILE A 5 -4.81 -8.80 -15.35
CA ILE A 5 -5.12 -8.43 -13.94
C ILE A 5 -4.00 -9.04 -13.08
N SER A 6 -2.92 -8.29 -12.86
CA SER A 6 -1.92 -8.59 -11.82
C SER A 6 -1.12 -7.31 -11.52
N ALA A 7 -1.67 -6.48 -10.64
CA ALA A 7 -1.03 -5.36 -9.94
C ALA A 7 -2.06 -4.78 -8.95
N CYS A 8 -1.58 -4.11 -7.90
CA CYS A 8 -2.36 -3.30 -6.96
C CYS A 8 -3.33 -4.05 -6.03
N LEU A 9 -2.80 -4.67 -4.97
CA LEU A 9 -3.45 -4.76 -3.65
C LEU A 9 -2.40 -5.00 -2.54
N GLY A 10 -1.42 -4.10 -2.45
CA GLY A 10 -0.52 -3.97 -1.30
C GLY A 10 -1.07 -2.92 -0.31
N ILE A 11 -0.93 -3.18 0.98
CA ILE A 11 -1.78 -2.59 2.02
C ILE A 11 -1.07 -1.51 2.85
N LEU A 12 -1.64 -0.30 2.82
CA LEU A 12 -2.03 0.53 3.98
C LEU A 12 -1.34 0.22 5.33
N GLY A 13 -0.39 1.08 5.72
CA GLY A 13 0.12 1.22 7.08
C GLY A 13 0.26 2.69 7.45
N ILE A 14 -0.45 3.13 8.49
CA ILE A 14 -0.56 4.54 8.94
C ILE A 14 0.33 4.72 10.18
N ALA A 15 1.12 5.80 10.21
CA ALA A 15 1.71 6.34 11.43
C ALA A 15 1.74 7.88 11.34
N THR A 16 1.19 8.56 12.33
CA THR A 16 1.01 10.03 12.34
C THR A 16 2.17 10.76 13.00
N LEU A 17 2.54 11.92 12.44
CA LEU A 17 3.59 12.82 12.95
C LEU A 17 3.17 13.58 14.22
N ILE A 18 4.15 14.08 14.97
CA ILE A 18 4.27 15.53 15.28
C ILE A 18 5.75 15.92 15.11
N ASP A 19 6.01 17.11 14.56
CA ASP A 19 7.32 17.67 14.22
C ASP A 19 7.39 19.14 14.69
N PHE A 20 8.57 19.69 15.02
CA PHE A 20 8.90 21.13 14.90
C PHE A 20 10.39 21.47 15.19
N HIS A 21 10.86 22.61 14.67
CA HIS A 21 12.26 23.10 14.61
C HIS A 21 12.32 24.59 15.04
N LEU A 22 13.44 25.24 15.43
CA LEU A 22 14.89 24.92 15.46
C LEU A 22 15.63 25.88 16.45
N PHE A 23 16.98 25.93 16.34
CA PHE A 23 17.91 27.05 16.62
C PHE A 23 18.72 27.15 17.94
N THR A 24 19.95 26.59 17.84
CA THR A 24 21.28 27.12 18.25
C THR A 24 21.72 27.41 19.70
N LYS A 25 22.91 26.83 19.99
CA LYS A 25 24.03 27.31 20.83
C LYS A 25 23.90 27.37 22.36
N VAL A 26 24.26 26.24 22.98
CA VAL A 26 25.27 26.06 24.06
C VAL A 26 25.64 27.28 24.92
N LEU A 27 25.37 27.20 26.24
CA LEU A 27 26.41 27.17 27.32
C LEU A 27 25.80 26.80 28.71
N ALA A 28 26.64 26.14 29.54
CA ALA A 28 26.59 26.04 31.01
C ALA A 28 25.51 25.20 31.77
N SER A 29 25.93 24.01 32.22
CA SER A 29 25.76 23.34 33.56
C SER A 29 24.37 23.05 34.19
N PRO A 30 24.25 22.06 35.10
CA PRO A 30 23.00 21.29 35.29
C PRO A 30 22.27 21.54 36.61
N HIS A 31 20.92 21.47 36.61
CA HIS A 31 20.10 21.11 37.79
C HIS A 31 18.81 20.36 37.39
N SER A 32 18.53 19.27 38.12
CA SER A 32 17.24 18.56 38.31
C SER A 32 16.16 18.58 37.21
N ILE A 33 15.93 17.44 36.56
CA ILE A 33 14.75 17.17 35.73
C ILE A 33 13.61 16.61 36.61
N PRO A 34 12.39 17.19 36.61
CA PRO A 34 11.23 16.59 37.26
C PRO A 34 10.69 15.40 36.46
N SER A 35 10.22 14.35 37.15
CA SER A 35 9.73 13.12 36.50
C SER A 35 8.49 13.36 35.64
N VAL A 36 8.60 13.04 34.35
CA VAL A 36 7.47 13.03 33.41
C VAL A 36 6.48 11.93 33.82
N PRO A 37 5.17 12.22 33.94
CA PRO A 37 4.18 11.20 34.30
C PRO A 37 4.13 10.10 33.24
N HIS A 38 4.16 8.84 33.69
CA HIS A 38 3.95 7.67 32.84
C HIS A 38 2.49 7.63 32.35
N PHE A 39 2.25 8.11 31.13
CA PHE A 39 1.00 7.86 30.43
C PHE A 39 0.99 6.41 29.93
N THR A 40 0.37 5.51 30.70
CA THR A 40 0.04 4.17 30.23
C THR A 40 -0.99 4.26 29.11
N LEU A 41 -0.56 3.98 27.87
CA LEU A 41 -1.44 3.89 26.70
C LEU A 41 -2.28 2.60 26.76
N THR A 42 -3.30 2.60 27.62
CA THR A 42 -4.44 1.69 27.52
C THR A 42 -5.62 2.42 26.90
N GLN A 43 -5.50 2.74 25.62
CA GLN A 43 -6.67 2.83 24.74
C GLN A 43 -6.60 1.69 23.74
N GLN A 44 -7.47 0.70 23.92
CA GLN A 44 -7.88 -0.16 22.82
C GLN A 44 -8.59 0.74 21.80
N GLN A 45 -7.86 1.22 20.79
CA GLN A 45 -8.49 1.66 19.55
C GLN A 45 -9.16 0.42 18.94
N ASN A 46 -10.45 0.25 19.22
CA ASN A 46 -11.32 -0.61 18.45
C ASN A 46 -11.38 -0.02 17.04
N SER A 47 -10.45 -0.42 16.17
CA SER A 47 -10.46 -0.04 14.77
C SER A 47 -11.73 -0.61 14.15
N THR A 48 -12.66 0.27 13.76
CA THR A 48 -13.87 -0.12 13.02
C THR A 48 -13.51 -0.45 11.58
N PHE A 49 -12.54 -1.36 11.38
CA PHE A 49 -12.11 -1.78 10.07
C PHE A 49 -13.19 -2.66 9.44
N LEU A 50 -13.62 -2.25 8.25
CA LEU A 50 -14.67 -2.93 7.51
C LEU A 50 -14.09 -3.62 6.27
N TYR A 51 -14.43 -4.89 6.12
CA TYR A 51 -13.98 -5.77 5.05
C TYR A 51 -15.00 -5.80 3.92
N PRO A 52 -14.63 -5.47 2.67
CA PRO A 52 -15.54 -5.52 1.55
C PRO A 52 -15.82 -6.98 1.18
N PHE A 53 -17.08 -7.40 1.20
CA PHE A 53 -17.51 -8.72 0.72
C PHE A 53 -18.41 -8.59 -0.50
N ILE A 54 -18.54 -9.67 -1.27
CA ILE A 54 -19.42 -9.75 -2.43
C ILE A 54 -20.46 -10.86 -2.23
N GLN A 55 -21.71 -10.53 -2.53
CA GLN A 55 -22.84 -11.46 -2.53
C GLN A 55 -23.80 -11.04 -3.64
N ASN A 56 -24.35 -11.99 -4.42
CA ASN A 56 -25.26 -11.68 -5.54
C ASN A 56 -24.70 -10.62 -6.51
N LYS A 57 -23.38 -10.63 -6.77
CA LYS A 57 -22.64 -9.65 -7.60
C LYS A 57 -22.66 -8.19 -7.09
N LYS A 58 -23.02 -7.97 -5.82
CA LYS A 58 -23.02 -6.65 -5.17
C LYS A 58 -22.08 -6.62 -3.99
N TRP A 59 -21.45 -5.47 -3.77
CA TRP A 59 -20.48 -5.24 -2.71
C TRP A 59 -21.14 -4.64 -1.47
N GLY A 60 -20.84 -5.23 -0.32
CA GLY A 60 -21.20 -4.77 1.02
C GLY A 60 -19.99 -4.82 1.94
N TYR A 61 -20.20 -4.65 3.24
CA TYR A 61 -19.14 -4.69 4.25
C TYR A 61 -19.50 -5.49 5.50
N ILE A 62 -18.55 -6.27 5.98
CA ILE A 62 -18.58 -6.91 7.31
C ILE A 62 -17.55 -6.28 8.25
N ASN A 63 -17.77 -6.38 9.56
CA ASN A 63 -16.74 -6.10 10.56
C ASN A 63 -15.82 -7.32 10.79
N GLN A 64 -14.82 -7.18 11.67
CA GLN A 64 -13.87 -8.23 12.04
C GLN A 64 -14.54 -9.47 12.69
N ALA A 65 -15.78 -9.34 13.19
CA ALA A 65 -16.56 -10.45 13.75
C ALA A 65 -17.46 -11.14 12.70
N GLY A 66 -17.39 -10.75 11.43
CA GLY A 66 -18.18 -11.34 10.34
C GLY A 66 -19.62 -10.81 10.24
N GLN A 67 -19.98 -9.81 11.04
CA GLN A 67 -21.32 -9.21 11.03
C GLN A 67 -21.42 -8.22 9.86
N VAL A 68 -22.48 -8.31 9.06
CA VAL A 68 -22.80 -7.33 8.01
C VAL A 68 -23.10 -5.98 8.66
N ILE A 69 -22.32 -4.97 8.30
CA ILE A 69 -22.50 -3.57 8.72
C ILE A 69 -23.13 -2.75 7.59
N ILE A 70 -22.83 -3.11 6.34
CA ILE A 70 -23.36 -2.43 5.15
C ILE A 70 -23.78 -3.51 4.15
N GLU A 71 -25.06 -3.53 3.80
CA GLU A 71 -25.65 -4.53 2.89
C GLU A 71 -25.00 -4.49 1.50
N PRO A 72 -25.02 -5.61 0.73
CA PRO A 72 -24.42 -5.70 -0.58
C PRO A 72 -25.26 -4.95 -1.62
N LEU A 73 -24.95 -3.67 -1.81
CA LEU A 73 -25.71 -2.73 -2.65
C LEU A 73 -24.91 -2.20 -3.85
N PHE A 74 -23.59 -2.11 -3.74
CA PHE A 74 -22.73 -1.35 -4.66
C PHE A 74 -22.20 -2.19 -5.83
N GLU A 75 -21.96 -1.56 -6.99
CA GLU A 75 -21.41 -2.25 -8.17
C GLU A 75 -19.91 -2.58 -8.03
N SER A 76 -19.18 -1.77 -7.27
CA SER A 76 -17.77 -1.97 -6.92
C SER A 76 -17.40 -1.01 -5.80
N THR A 77 -16.40 -1.35 -4.99
CA THR A 77 -15.90 -0.49 -3.93
C THR A 77 -14.41 -0.72 -3.65
N LEU A 78 -13.80 0.13 -2.81
CA LEU A 78 -12.48 -0.07 -2.23
C LEU A 78 -12.61 -0.05 -0.69
N GLY A 79 -11.59 -0.51 0.02
CA GLY A 79 -11.58 -0.43 1.49
C GLY A 79 -11.67 1.02 2.01
N PHE A 80 -12.17 1.17 3.24
CA PHE A 80 -12.22 2.46 3.92
C PHE A 80 -10.82 3.06 4.13
N SER A 81 -10.73 4.38 3.94
CA SER A 81 -9.59 5.21 4.34
C SER A 81 -10.12 6.51 4.93
N GLU A 82 -9.55 6.94 6.06
CA GLU A 82 -10.00 8.13 6.81
C GLU A 82 -11.51 8.18 7.09
N GLY A 83 -12.13 7.01 7.33
CA GLY A 83 -13.56 6.89 7.62
C GLY A 83 -14.49 6.90 6.40
N LEU A 84 -13.97 7.05 5.18
CA LEU A 84 -14.76 7.04 3.93
C LEU A 84 -14.31 5.94 2.97
N ALA A 85 -15.25 5.34 2.23
CA ALA A 85 -14.97 4.36 1.18
C ALA A 85 -15.57 4.78 -0.17
N PRO A 86 -14.82 4.71 -1.29
CA PRO A 86 -15.37 5.02 -2.60
C PRO A 86 -16.23 3.86 -3.12
N VAL A 87 -17.47 4.17 -3.49
CA VAL A 87 -18.45 3.22 -4.04
C VAL A 87 -18.87 3.59 -5.45
N LYS A 88 -19.26 2.59 -6.25
CA LYS A 88 -19.83 2.78 -7.59
C LYS A 88 -21.36 2.61 -7.58
N ILE A 89 -22.05 3.63 -8.07
CA ILE A 89 -23.50 3.73 -8.17
C ILE A 89 -23.84 4.31 -9.55
N LYS A 90 -24.61 3.58 -10.37
CA LYS A 90 -25.06 4.01 -11.72
C LYS A 90 -23.90 4.53 -12.57
N SER A 91 -22.87 3.70 -12.75
CA SER A 91 -21.63 4.02 -13.48
C SER A 91 -20.70 5.08 -12.86
N LYS A 92 -21.15 5.95 -11.95
CA LYS A 92 -20.32 6.98 -11.29
C LYS A 92 -19.81 6.53 -9.92
N LYS A 93 -18.76 7.20 -9.43
CA LYS A 93 -18.17 7.02 -8.11
C LYS A 93 -18.58 8.14 -7.14
N GLY A 94 -18.89 7.75 -5.91
CA GLY A 94 -19.14 8.61 -4.74
C GLY A 94 -18.52 7.98 -3.49
N TYR A 95 -18.79 8.50 -2.29
CA TYR A 95 -18.21 8.00 -1.05
C TYR A 95 -19.25 7.77 0.05
N ILE A 96 -19.08 6.68 0.79
CA ILE A 96 -19.90 6.32 1.96
C ILE A 96 -19.12 6.42 3.27
N ASP A 97 -19.84 6.63 4.38
CA ASP A 97 -19.31 6.49 5.75
C ASP A 97 -19.32 5.03 6.25
N LEU A 98 -18.78 4.81 7.45
CA LEU A 98 -18.76 3.50 8.13
C LEU A 98 -20.14 2.92 8.46
N LYS A 99 -21.23 3.67 8.26
CA LYS A 99 -22.62 3.22 8.42
C LYS A 99 -23.31 2.96 7.08
N GLY A 100 -22.61 3.16 5.96
CA GLY A 100 -23.14 3.01 4.60
C GLY A 100 -23.87 4.24 4.04
N ASN A 101 -23.90 5.37 4.75
CA ASN A 101 -24.55 6.59 4.27
C ASN A 101 -23.72 7.22 3.15
N LEU A 102 -24.35 7.62 2.04
CA LEU A 102 -23.69 8.32 0.94
C LEU A 102 -23.37 9.78 1.33
N VAL A 103 -22.16 10.02 1.83
CA VAL A 103 -21.67 11.35 2.24
C VAL A 103 -21.34 12.23 1.03
N ILE A 104 -20.70 11.65 0.01
CA ILE A 104 -20.33 12.39 -1.21
C ILE A 104 -21.09 11.77 -2.40
N PRO A 105 -22.02 12.51 -3.03
CA PRO A 105 -22.83 12.00 -4.14
C PRO A 105 -22.01 11.42 -5.30
N ALA A 106 -22.53 10.35 -5.91
CA ALA A 106 -21.86 9.67 -7.01
C ALA A 106 -21.86 10.53 -8.30
N LYS A 107 -20.75 11.23 -8.53
CA LYS A 107 -20.57 12.17 -9.66
C LYS A 107 -19.25 12.00 -10.43
N PHE A 108 -18.27 11.29 -9.86
CA PHE A 108 -16.93 11.14 -10.43
C PHE A 108 -16.85 9.95 -11.40
N ASP A 109 -15.94 9.99 -12.36
CA ASP A 109 -15.62 8.87 -13.24
C ASP A 109 -14.72 7.85 -12.53
N VAL A 110 -13.75 8.35 -11.77
CA VAL A 110 -12.83 7.57 -10.91
C VAL A 110 -12.67 8.29 -9.58
N ALA A 111 -12.49 7.52 -8.51
CA ALA A 111 -12.32 8.03 -7.15
C ALA A 111 -11.37 7.10 -6.38
N TRP A 112 -10.28 7.65 -5.86
CA TRP A 112 -9.37 6.95 -4.95
C TRP A 112 -9.79 7.14 -3.48
N GLY A 113 -9.20 6.36 -2.56
CA GLY A 113 -9.38 6.59 -1.12
C GLY A 113 -8.79 7.93 -0.68
N PHE A 114 -9.24 8.42 0.48
CA PHE A 114 -8.64 9.58 1.14
C PHE A 114 -7.25 9.24 1.70
N SER A 115 -6.33 10.19 1.60
CA SER A 115 -4.99 10.14 2.20
C SER A 115 -4.52 11.55 2.51
N GLU A 116 -4.09 11.77 3.75
CA GLU A 116 -3.68 13.07 4.29
C GLU A 116 -4.80 14.15 4.17
N GLY A 117 -6.06 13.73 4.30
CA GLY A 117 -7.24 14.61 4.24
C GLY A 117 -7.81 14.88 2.84
N LEU A 118 -7.15 14.42 1.77
CA LEU A 118 -7.59 14.64 0.39
C LEU A 118 -7.80 13.31 -0.37
N ALA A 119 -8.74 13.31 -1.32
CA ALA A 119 -8.89 12.21 -2.29
C ALA A 119 -8.73 12.70 -3.73
N ALA A 120 -7.93 11.97 -4.50
CA ALA A 120 -7.80 12.17 -5.94
C ALA A 120 -9.05 11.61 -6.66
N VAL A 121 -9.72 12.46 -7.42
CA VAL A 121 -10.93 12.12 -8.20
C VAL A 121 -10.83 12.59 -9.64
N LYS A 122 -11.42 11.83 -10.55
CA LYS A 122 -11.46 12.12 -11.99
C LYS A 122 -12.87 12.53 -12.41
N ILE A 123 -12.99 13.61 -13.16
CA ILE A 123 -14.24 14.06 -13.81
C ILE A 123 -13.91 14.69 -15.16
N ASN A 124 -14.67 14.35 -16.21
CA ASN A 124 -14.51 14.90 -17.57
C ASN A 124 -13.05 14.81 -18.07
N ASP A 125 -12.50 13.61 -17.95
CA ASP A 125 -11.11 13.27 -18.29
C ASP A 125 -9.96 13.99 -17.55
N LYS A 126 -10.27 14.81 -16.53
CA LYS A 126 -9.26 15.47 -15.70
C LYS A 126 -9.32 15.07 -14.24
N TRP A 127 -8.15 15.02 -13.61
CA TRP A 127 -7.99 14.75 -12.18
C TRP A 127 -7.86 16.04 -11.37
N GLY A 128 -8.50 16.04 -10.21
CA GLY A 128 -8.37 17.05 -9.16
C GLY A 128 -8.49 16.39 -7.78
N TYR A 129 -8.51 17.20 -6.72
CA TYR A 129 -8.54 16.73 -5.35
C TYR A 129 -9.68 17.35 -4.56
N ILE A 130 -10.39 16.50 -3.82
CA ILE A 130 -11.49 16.88 -2.94
C ILE A 130 -11.13 16.70 -1.47
N ASP A 131 -11.77 17.48 -0.61
CA ASP A 131 -11.82 17.21 0.84
C ASP A 131 -12.91 16.17 1.18
N GLN A 132 -13.00 15.80 2.46
CA GLN A 132 -13.97 14.82 2.98
C GLN A 132 -15.44 15.27 2.86
N THR A 133 -15.72 16.53 2.51
CA THR A 133 -17.08 17.02 2.18
C THR A 133 -17.41 16.86 0.69
N GLY A 134 -16.43 16.49 -0.14
CA GLY A 134 -16.59 16.39 -1.60
C GLY A 134 -16.48 17.73 -2.34
N LYS A 135 -15.97 18.76 -1.66
CA LYS A 135 -15.59 20.05 -2.24
C LYS A 135 -14.19 19.95 -2.83
N PHE A 136 -14.01 20.49 -4.04
CA PHE A 136 -12.68 20.58 -4.66
C PHE A 136 -11.81 21.60 -3.92
N LEU A 137 -10.65 21.15 -3.42
CA LEU A 137 -9.57 22.01 -2.98
C LEU A 137 -8.62 22.31 -4.15
N ILE A 138 -8.43 21.33 -5.03
CA ILE A 138 -7.63 21.48 -6.26
C ILE A 138 -8.54 21.10 -7.44
N PRO A 139 -8.98 22.06 -8.28
CA PRO A 139 -9.88 21.80 -9.39
C PRO A 139 -9.33 20.78 -10.40
N PRO A 140 -10.20 20.03 -11.12
CA PRO A 140 -9.79 19.08 -12.15
C PRO A 140 -8.96 19.74 -13.26
N GLN A 141 -7.69 19.35 -13.37
CA GLN A 141 -6.75 19.93 -14.34
C GLN A 141 -5.66 18.94 -14.82
N PHE A 142 -5.34 17.93 -14.03
CA PHE A 142 -4.25 16.99 -14.31
C PHE A 142 -4.68 15.86 -15.26
N ASN A 143 -3.74 15.35 -16.04
CA ASN A 143 -3.93 14.18 -16.90
C ASN A 143 -3.98 12.88 -16.07
N PHE A 144 -3.23 12.85 -14.96
CA PHE A 144 -3.21 11.77 -13.98
C PHE A 144 -2.87 12.30 -12.58
N ALA A 145 -3.30 11.63 -11.52
CA ALA A 145 -3.06 11.99 -10.13
C ALA A 145 -2.94 10.76 -9.21
N TRP A 146 -1.88 10.70 -8.42
CA TRP A 146 -1.75 9.80 -7.26
C TRP A 146 -2.35 10.43 -5.98
N GLY A 147 -2.40 9.67 -4.89
CA GLY A 147 -2.79 10.20 -3.58
C GLY A 147 -1.73 11.14 -3.00
N PHE A 148 -2.06 11.80 -1.90
CA PHE A 148 -1.08 12.52 -1.09
C PHE A 148 -0.33 11.54 -0.18
N SER A 149 1.00 11.66 -0.17
CA SER A 149 1.89 10.97 0.76
C SER A 149 3.11 11.84 1.06
N SER A 150 3.45 12.00 2.33
CA SER A 150 4.49 12.91 2.80
C SER A 150 4.24 14.37 2.38
N GLN A 151 2.97 14.81 2.44
CA GLN A 151 2.48 16.13 2.04
C GLN A 151 2.71 16.49 0.56
N LEU A 152 2.97 15.50 -0.29
CA LEU A 152 3.13 15.67 -1.73
C LEU A 152 2.26 14.67 -2.49
N ALA A 153 1.71 15.10 -3.62
CA ALA A 153 1.05 14.21 -4.56
C ALA A 153 1.75 14.27 -5.92
N ALA A 154 2.05 13.09 -6.47
CA ALA A 154 2.60 12.96 -7.82
C ALA A 154 1.47 13.11 -8.86
N VAL A 155 1.60 14.10 -9.74
CA VAL A 155 0.59 14.44 -10.75
C VAL A 155 1.21 14.58 -12.14
N GLN A 156 0.43 14.21 -13.16
CA GLN A 156 0.79 14.40 -14.56
C GLN A 156 0.13 15.66 -15.12
N LYS A 157 0.93 16.56 -15.70
CA LYS A 157 0.43 17.62 -16.57
C LYS A 157 1.04 17.43 -17.95
N GLU A 158 0.20 17.50 -18.98
CA GLU A 158 0.57 17.13 -20.35
C GLU A 158 1.07 15.68 -20.41
N GLN A 159 2.38 15.47 -20.60
CA GLN A 159 3.01 14.14 -20.67
C GLN A 159 4.03 13.89 -19.55
N LYS A 160 4.29 14.88 -18.67
CA LYS A 160 5.34 14.80 -17.64
C LYS A 160 4.77 14.74 -16.24
N MET A 161 5.46 14.02 -15.38
CA MET A 161 5.18 13.92 -13.95
C MET A 161 5.92 15.00 -13.16
N GLY A 162 5.24 15.58 -12.19
CA GLY A 162 5.78 16.48 -11.16
C GLY A 162 5.05 16.26 -9.83
N TYR A 163 5.30 17.12 -8.85
CA TYR A 163 4.72 17.01 -7.51
C TYR A 163 4.13 18.33 -7.03
N ILE A 164 2.95 18.25 -6.44
CA ILE A 164 2.23 19.37 -5.83
C ILE A 164 2.04 19.18 -4.33
N ASN A 165 1.91 20.29 -3.59
CA ASN A 165 1.49 20.28 -2.19
C ASN A 165 -0.06 20.27 -2.07
N PRO A 166 -0.65 20.17 -0.86
CA PRO A 166 -2.10 20.10 -0.66
C PRO A 166 -2.89 21.35 -1.09
N LYS A 167 -2.21 22.48 -1.38
CA LYS A 167 -2.82 23.69 -1.97
C LYS A 167 -2.85 23.64 -3.51
N GLY A 168 -2.24 22.63 -4.13
CA GLY A 168 -2.08 22.53 -5.57
C GLY A 168 -0.89 23.31 -6.16
N GLU A 169 -0.02 23.84 -5.31
CA GLU A 169 1.18 24.57 -5.71
C GLU A 169 2.28 23.56 -6.11
N TRP A 170 3.01 23.83 -7.20
CA TRP A 170 4.13 23.00 -7.63
C TRP A 170 5.30 23.10 -6.65
N VAL A 171 5.66 21.98 -6.04
CA VAL A 171 6.93 21.84 -5.29
C VAL A 171 8.03 21.36 -6.24
N ILE A 172 7.67 20.49 -7.21
CA ILE A 172 8.57 20.03 -8.26
C ILE A 172 7.80 20.09 -9.58
N THR A 173 8.23 20.95 -10.49
CA THR A 173 7.57 21.14 -11.79
C THR A 173 7.64 19.88 -12.66
N PRO A 174 6.66 19.66 -13.57
CA PRO A 174 6.63 18.50 -14.46
C PRO A 174 7.89 18.37 -15.31
N GLN A 175 8.63 17.29 -15.12
CA GLN A 175 9.90 17.04 -15.84
C GLN A 175 10.24 15.55 -16.01
N PHE A 176 9.72 14.68 -15.13
CA PHE A 176 10.01 13.25 -15.14
C PHE A 176 9.10 12.49 -16.11
N ASP A 177 9.62 11.41 -16.69
CA ASP A 177 8.86 10.52 -17.57
C ASP A 177 7.84 9.68 -16.78
N ASN A 178 8.21 9.27 -15.57
CA ASN A 178 7.33 8.61 -14.60
C ASN A 178 7.85 8.86 -13.17
N THR A 179 7.00 8.70 -12.15
CA THR A 179 7.37 8.83 -10.73
C THR A 179 6.61 7.84 -9.82
N SER A 180 7.13 7.65 -8.60
CA SER A 180 6.39 7.03 -7.49
C SER A 180 5.87 8.07 -6.50
N GLU A 181 5.04 7.65 -5.56
CA GLU A 181 4.78 8.43 -4.33
C GLU A 181 6.03 8.41 -3.44
N PHE A 182 6.17 9.41 -2.55
CA PHE A 182 7.25 9.43 -1.56
C PHE A 182 7.05 8.35 -0.49
N LYS A 183 8.12 7.63 -0.17
CA LYS A 183 8.16 6.63 0.89
C LYS A 183 9.54 6.66 1.52
N GLU A 184 9.59 6.70 2.85
CA GLU A 184 10.84 6.80 3.63
C GLU A 184 11.73 8.00 3.19
N GLY A 185 11.10 9.11 2.84
CA GLY A 185 11.79 10.35 2.43
C GLY A 185 12.33 10.36 1.00
N LEU A 186 12.11 9.31 0.20
CA LEU A 186 12.56 9.23 -1.19
C LEU A 186 11.42 8.87 -2.15
N ALA A 187 11.51 9.31 -3.40
CA ALA A 187 10.65 8.85 -4.49
C ALA A 187 11.49 8.47 -5.72
N ALA A 188 11.16 7.34 -6.33
CA ALA A 188 11.75 6.92 -7.59
C ALA A 188 11.24 7.79 -8.74
N VAL A 189 12.14 8.22 -9.62
CA VAL A 189 11.83 9.04 -10.79
C VAL A 189 12.52 8.49 -12.03
N ASN A 190 11.79 8.42 -13.15
CA ASN A 190 12.37 8.06 -14.44
C ASN A 190 12.79 9.32 -15.21
N ILE A 191 14.06 9.34 -15.62
CA ILE A 191 14.67 10.40 -16.41
C ILE A 191 15.33 9.71 -17.62
N LYS A 192 14.78 9.94 -18.82
CA LYS A 192 15.32 9.42 -20.09
C LYS A 192 15.48 7.89 -20.11
N GLY A 193 14.53 7.17 -19.50
CA GLY A 193 14.51 5.70 -19.48
C GLY A 193 15.32 5.06 -18.36
N LYS A 194 16.02 5.84 -17.51
CA LYS A 194 16.72 5.34 -16.31
C LYS A 194 16.06 5.82 -15.04
N VAL A 195 16.13 5.00 -13.99
CA VAL A 195 15.50 5.32 -12.69
C VAL A 195 16.55 5.76 -11.69
N GLY A 196 16.29 6.90 -11.04
CA GLY A 196 17.02 7.43 -9.88
C GLY A 196 16.02 7.84 -8.79
N TYR A 197 16.51 8.48 -7.73
CA TYR A 197 15.66 8.88 -6.59
C TYR A 197 15.89 10.32 -6.17
N ILE A 198 14.79 11.00 -5.83
CA ILE A 198 14.78 12.37 -5.29
C ILE A 198 14.27 12.40 -3.85
N ASN A 199 14.61 13.46 -3.12
CA ASN A 199 13.97 13.84 -1.86
C ASN A 199 12.72 14.72 -2.11
N PRO A 200 11.96 15.12 -1.06
CA PRO A 200 10.75 15.96 -1.21
C PRO A 200 11.01 17.37 -1.79
N THR A 201 12.25 17.85 -1.78
CA THR A 201 12.64 19.13 -2.38
C THR A 201 13.02 19.01 -3.86
N GLY A 202 12.85 17.83 -4.48
CA GLY A 202 13.24 17.56 -5.86
C GLY A 202 14.74 17.36 -6.07
N LYS A 203 15.55 17.37 -5.01
CA LYS A 203 17.00 17.12 -5.11
C LYS A 203 17.23 15.64 -5.38
N LEU A 204 17.97 15.36 -6.45
CA LEU A 204 18.48 14.03 -6.80
C LEU A 204 19.44 13.54 -5.69
N ILE A 205 19.10 12.41 -5.07
CA ILE A 205 19.89 11.74 -4.02
C ILE A 205 20.63 10.53 -4.62
N ILE A 206 19.96 9.80 -5.50
CA ILE A 206 20.52 8.64 -6.22
C ILE A 206 20.40 8.92 -7.72
N PRO A 207 21.51 9.03 -8.47
CA PRO A 207 21.48 9.32 -9.91
C PRO A 207 20.70 8.27 -10.73
N PRO A 208 20.16 8.63 -11.91
CA PRO A 208 19.48 7.68 -12.79
C PRO A 208 20.44 6.67 -13.41
N GLU A 209 20.48 5.46 -12.86
CA GLU A 209 21.38 4.39 -13.33
C GLU A 209 20.67 3.04 -13.54
N PHE A 210 19.59 2.78 -12.80
CA PHE A 210 18.87 1.50 -12.81
C PHE A 210 17.91 1.37 -14.00
N ASP A 211 17.73 0.13 -14.47
CA ASP A 211 16.78 -0.20 -15.55
C ASP A 211 15.33 -0.09 -15.05
N LEU A 212 15.08 -0.59 -13.84
CA LEU A 212 13.86 -0.39 -13.06
C LEU A 212 14.24 -0.26 -11.58
N SER A 213 13.45 0.50 -10.83
CA SER A 213 13.51 0.50 -9.37
C SER A 213 12.11 0.65 -8.77
N TRP A 214 11.98 0.24 -7.51
CA TRP A 214 10.72 0.29 -6.76
C TRP A 214 10.83 1.31 -5.62
N ARG A 215 9.83 1.35 -4.73
CA ARG A 215 9.83 2.26 -3.58
C ARG A 215 10.76 1.71 -2.49
N PHE A 216 11.16 2.57 -1.55
CA PHE A 216 11.81 2.11 -0.33
C PHE A 216 10.79 1.44 0.60
N SER A 217 11.19 0.32 1.19
CA SER A 217 10.49 -0.38 2.27
C SER A 217 11.52 -0.97 3.23
N GLU A 218 11.40 -0.63 4.51
CA GLU A 218 12.33 -1.05 5.58
C GLU A 218 13.79 -0.66 5.30
N GLY A 219 14.01 0.52 4.72
CA GLY A 219 15.34 1.09 4.42
C GLY A 219 16.00 0.57 3.15
N LEU A 220 15.37 -0.38 2.44
CA LEU A 220 15.86 -0.97 1.19
C LEU A 220 14.88 -0.71 0.03
N ALA A 221 15.40 -0.53 -1.17
CA ALA A 221 14.60 -0.49 -2.39
C ALA A 221 15.10 -1.54 -3.38
N MET A 222 14.17 -2.24 -4.03
CA MET A 222 14.50 -3.20 -5.08
C MET A 222 14.96 -2.46 -6.35
N VAL A 223 15.95 -3.03 -7.02
CA VAL A 223 16.49 -2.57 -8.32
C VAL A 223 16.65 -3.71 -9.31
N LEU A 224 16.41 -3.43 -10.59
CA LEU A 224 16.75 -4.32 -11.69
C LEU A 224 18.07 -3.85 -12.34
N VAL A 225 19.02 -4.77 -12.42
CA VAL A 225 20.32 -4.57 -13.09
C VAL A 225 20.61 -5.78 -13.96
N LYS A 226 20.78 -5.59 -15.28
CA LYS A 226 21.12 -6.68 -16.22
C LYS A 226 20.16 -7.90 -16.11
N ASN A 227 18.86 -7.63 -16.04
CA ASN A 227 17.78 -8.62 -15.88
C ASN A 227 17.79 -9.43 -14.57
N LYS A 228 18.53 -9.00 -13.53
CA LYS A 228 18.49 -9.59 -12.19
C LYS A 228 18.06 -8.57 -11.16
N MET A 229 17.29 -9.02 -10.17
CA MET A 229 16.83 -8.19 -9.06
C MET A 229 17.79 -8.28 -7.87
N GLY A 230 18.08 -7.12 -7.28
CA GLY A 230 18.84 -6.93 -6.05
C GLY A 230 18.29 -5.73 -5.28
N TYR A 231 19.00 -5.28 -4.24
CA TYR A 231 18.51 -4.21 -3.36
C TYR A 231 19.59 -3.17 -3.07
N ILE A 232 19.18 -1.90 -3.02
CA ILE A 232 19.99 -0.76 -2.62
C ILE A 232 19.50 -0.17 -1.30
N ASN A 233 20.37 0.53 -0.58
CA ASN A 233 20.00 1.42 0.52
C ASN A 233 19.62 2.82 0.01
N GLN A 234 19.21 3.69 0.95
CA GLN A 234 18.86 5.09 0.69
C GLN A 234 20.02 5.97 0.14
N THR A 235 21.26 5.46 0.10
CA THR A 235 22.41 6.15 -0.52
C THR A 235 22.74 5.60 -1.92
N GLY A 236 21.90 4.75 -2.49
CA GLY A 236 22.12 4.11 -3.80
C GLY A 236 23.09 2.92 -3.78
N LYS A 237 23.70 2.59 -2.63
CA LYS A 237 24.65 1.50 -2.52
C LYS A 237 23.91 0.16 -2.54
N ILE A 238 24.35 -0.75 -3.42
CA ILE A 238 23.89 -2.15 -3.44
C ILE A 238 24.22 -2.81 -2.09
N VAL A 239 23.18 -3.29 -1.42
CA VAL A 239 23.25 -4.06 -0.16
C VAL A 239 23.14 -5.56 -0.45
N ILE A 240 22.24 -5.93 -1.37
CA ILE A 240 22.04 -7.30 -1.81
C ILE A 240 22.29 -7.35 -3.32
N SER A 241 23.31 -8.09 -3.74
CA SER A 241 23.74 -8.19 -5.13
C SER A 241 22.61 -8.65 -6.06
N PRO A 242 22.47 -8.08 -7.27
CA PRO A 242 21.47 -8.52 -8.24
C PRO A 242 21.69 -9.97 -8.70
N GLU A 243 20.86 -10.90 -8.23
CA GLU A 243 20.94 -12.32 -8.59
C GLU A 243 19.59 -13.05 -8.70
N PHE A 244 18.51 -12.48 -8.15
CA PHE A 244 17.17 -13.08 -8.18
C PHE A 244 16.49 -12.86 -9.53
N ASP A 245 15.68 -13.83 -9.95
CA ASP A 245 14.84 -13.66 -11.16
C ASP A 245 13.68 -12.71 -10.88
N TYR A 246 13.11 -12.83 -9.68
CA TYR A 246 12.06 -11.97 -9.14
C TYR A 246 12.29 -11.80 -7.64
N ALA A 247 11.96 -10.64 -7.11
CA ALA A 247 11.87 -10.37 -5.69
C ALA A 247 10.76 -9.33 -5.42
N TRP A 248 10.43 -9.06 -4.16
CA TRP A 248 9.43 -8.06 -3.73
C TRP A 248 9.97 -7.18 -2.61
N ASP A 249 9.25 -6.11 -2.28
CA ASP A 249 9.62 -5.19 -1.19
C ASP A 249 9.74 -5.93 0.16
N PHE A 250 10.61 -5.44 1.04
CA PHE A 250 10.73 -5.97 2.40
C PHE A 250 9.48 -5.67 3.23
N SER A 251 9.00 -6.67 3.97
CA SER A 251 7.90 -6.57 4.94
C SER A 251 8.16 -7.50 6.13
N GLN A 252 8.15 -6.92 7.33
CA GLN A 252 8.42 -7.61 8.60
C GLN A 252 9.81 -8.26 8.64
N GLY A 253 10.82 -7.57 8.08
CA GLY A 253 12.21 -8.01 8.04
C GLY A 253 12.55 -9.06 6.97
N LEU A 254 11.57 -9.49 6.17
CA LEU A 254 11.74 -10.49 5.12
C LEU A 254 11.22 -9.99 3.77
N ALA A 255 11.88 -10.39 2.69
CA ALA A 255 11.41 -10.16 1.32
C ALA A 255 11.20 -11.49 0.60
N VAL A 256 10.16 -11.57 -0.24
CA VAL A 256 9.99 -12.71 -1.16
C VAL A 256 11.07 -12.66 -2.24
N ALA A 257 11.66 -13.82 -2.56
CA ALA A 257 12.65 -13.94 -3.63
C ALA A 257 12.50 -15.26 -4.41
N ARG A 258 12.82 -15.22 -5.71
CA ARG A 258 12.74 -16.33 -6.65
C ARG A 258 14.07 -16.60 -7.34
N LYS A 259 14.47 -17.87 -7.40
CA LYS A 259 15.45 -18.38 -8.37
C LYS A 259 14.85 -19.59 -9.09
N GLY A 260 14.90 -19.57 -10.42
CA GLY A 260 14.20 -20.52 -11.28
C GLY A 260 12.67 -20.48 -11.09
N LYS A 261 12.10 -21.64 -10.76
CA LYS A 261 10.65 -21.87 -10.62
C LYS A 261 10.16 -21.89 -9.16
N LYS A 262 11.03 -21.66 -8.17
CA LYS A 262 10.69 -21.77 -6.75
C LYS A 262 10.89 -20.45 -6.03
N TRP A 263 10.00 -20.18 -5.07
CA TRP A 263 10.02 -19.00 -4.22
C TRP A 263 10.41 -19.37 -2.78
N GLY A 264 11.00 -18.42 -2.08
CA GLY A 264 11.37 -18.46 -0.67
C GLY A 264 11.49 -17.02 -0.14
N TYR A 265 12.04 -16.87 1.06
CA TYR A 265 12.13 -15.57 1.72
C TYR A 265 13.57 -15.28 2.16
N ILE A 266 14.04 -14.06 1.88
CA ILE A 266 15.38 -13.58 2.23
C ILE A 266 15.33 -12.58 3.39
N ASP A 267 16.40 -12.56 4.19
CA ASP A 267 16.67 -11.50 5.16
C ASP A 267 17.23 -10.23 4.49
N GLN A 268 17.38 -9.15 5.26
CA GLN A 268 17.96 -7.87 4.79
C GLN A 268 19.44 -7.96 4.38
N LYS A 269 20.09 -9.12 4.52
CA LYS A 269 21.46 -9.41 4.05
C LYS A 269 21.46 -10.27 2.78
N GLY A 270 20.29 -10.70 2.30
CA GLY A 270 20.12 -11.56 1.12
C GLY A 270 20.16 -13.07 1.39
N ASN A 271 20.29 -13.51 2.64
CA ASN A 271 20.30 -14.93 2.99
C ASN A 271 18.88 -15.48 3.00
N PHE A 272 18.66 -16.70 2.48
CA PHE A 272 17.35 -17.36 2.59
C PHE A 272 17.03 -17.77 4.03
N ALA A 273 16.25 -16.96 4.73
CA ALA A 273 15.65 -17.30 6.02
C ALA A 273 14.62 -18.44 5.88
N ILE A 274 13.94 -18.51 4.72
CA ILE A 274 13.04 -19.63 4.36
C ILE A 274 13.45 -20.12 2.96
N PRO A 275 13.88 -21.38 2.79
CA PRO A 275 14.40 -21.90 1.53
C PRO A 275 13.44 -21.84 0.34
N LEU A 276 14.01 -21.83 -0.87
CA LEU A 276 13.32 -21.89 -2.16
C LEU A 276 12.56 -23.22 -2.34
N GLN A 277 11.26 -23.24 -1.99
CA GLN A 277 10.46 -24.48 -2.03
C GLN A 277 9.01 -24.28 -2.51
N TYR A 278 8.47 -23.07 -2.44
CA TYR A 278 7.06 -22.80 -2.76
C TYR A 278 6.82 -22.56 -4.25
N GLU A 279 5.60 -22.86 -4.72
CA GLU A 279 5.15 -22.61 -6.10
C GLU A 279 4.85 -21.13 -6.35
N GLU A 280 4.23 -20.48 -5.36
CA GLU A 280 3.90 -19.05 -5.27
C GLU A 280 3.87 -18.66 -3.77
N THR A 281 3.98 -17.37 -3.48
CA THR A 281 4.06 -16.79 -2.12
C THR A 281 3.30 -15.45 -2.06
N ALA A 282 3.08 -14.90 -0.86
CA ALA A 282 2.67 -13.52 -0.59
C ALA A 282 3.73 -12.85 0.33
N ASN A 283 3.66 -11.54 0.59
CA ASN A 283 4.52 -10.96 1.62
C ASN A 283 4.08 -11.40 3.02
N PHE A 284 4.96 -11.20 4.01
CA PHE A 284 4.56 -11.30 5.41
C PHE A 284 3.68 -10.13 5.80
N SER A 285 2.51 -10.43 6.37
CA SER A 285 1.64 -9.49 7.06
C SER A 285 1.10 -10.15 8.33
N GLU A 286 1.04 -9.39 9.42
CA GLU A 286 0.58 -9.86 10.75
C GLU A 286 1.25 -11.19 11.21
N GLY A 287 2.55 -11.37 10.90
CA GLY A 287 3.33 -12.55 11.26
C GLY A 287 3.11 -13.79 10.38
N LEU A 288 2.23 -13.71 9.37
CA LEU A 288 1.89 -14.80 8.46
C LEU A 288 2.14 -14.42 7.00
N ALA A 289 2.50 -15.40 6.17
CA ALA A 289 2.54 -15.24 4.72
C ALA A 289 1.80 -16.38 4.02
N ALA A 290 1.03 -16.05 2.98
CA ALA A 290 0.36 -17.05 2.17
C ALA A 290 1.38 -17.76 1.27
N VAL A 291 1.31 -19.09 1.15
CA VAL A 291 2.18 -19.88 0.29
C VAL A 291 1.42 -20.98 -0.44
N LYS A 292 1.85 -21.27 -1.67
CA LYS A 292 1.24 -22.27 -2.54
C LYS A 292 2.07 -23.56 -2.57
N ILE A 293 1.42 -24.67 -2.22
CA ILE A 293 1.99 -26.01 -2.12
C ILE A 293 1.00 -26.98 -2.79
N LYS A 294 1.44 -27.75 -3.79
CA LYS A 294 0.60 -28.70 -4.55
C LYS A 294 -0.68 -28.03 -5.06
N GLN A 295 -0.54 -26.88 -5.70
CA GLN A 295 -1.62 -26.02 -6.22
C GLN A 295 -2.59 -25.41 -5.21
N LYS A 296 -2.50 -25.72 -3.90
CA LYS A 296 -3.33 -25.11 -2.86
C LYS A 296 -2.57 -24.09 -2.05
N TRP A 297 -3.28 -23.06 -1.60
CA TRP A 297 -2.75 -22.02 -0.71
C TRP A 297 -3.02 -22.35 0.75
N GLY A 298 -2.01 -22.12 1.58
CA GLY A 298 -2.06 -22.12 3.04
C GLY A 298 -1.22 -20.96 3.60
N TYR A 299 -0.96 -20.92 4.90
CA TYR A 299 -0.18 -19.87 5.54
C TYR A 299 0.93 -20.43 6.42
N ILE A 300 2.09 -19.76 6.41
CA ILE A 300 3.27 -20.05 7.24
C ILE A 300 3.61 -18.89 8.18
N ASP A 301 4.31 -19.17 9.28
CA ASP A 301 5.00 -18.14 10.07
C ASP A 301 6.38 -17.76 9.49
N GLN A 302 7.02 -16.76 10.08
CA GLN A 302 8.36 -16.27 9.72
C GLN A 302 9.49 -17.32 9.88
N LYS A 303 9.22 -18.49 10.48
CA LYS A 303 10.15 -19.63 10.54
C LYS A 303 9.87 -20.68 9.44
N GLY A 304 8.91 -20.42 8.56
CA GLY A 304 8.45 -21.36 7.53
C GLY A 304 7.51 -22.44 8.04
N SER A 305 7.03 -22.36 9.28
CA SER A 305 6.14 -23.38 9.86
C SER A 305 4.72 -23.16 9.40
N ILE A 306 4.09 -24.19 8.83
CA ILE A 306 2.68 -24.13 8.40
C ILE A 306 1.78 -23.88 9.63
N LYS A 307 0.99 -22.81 9.58
CA LYS A 307 -0.04 -22.45 10.57
C LYS A 307 -1.45 -22.77 10.08
N ILE A 308 -1.72 -22.52 8.80
CA ILE A 308 -2.99 -22.86 8.16
C ILE A 308 -2.66 -23.81 7.00
N PRO A 309 -3.07 -25.09 7.06
CA PRO A 309 -2.77 -26.07 6.02
C PRO A 309 -3.22 -25.63 4.61
N PRO A 310 -2.47 -25.98 3.55
CA PRO A 310 -2.85 -25.70 2.17
C PRO A 310 -4.20 -26.30 1.79
N GLN A 311 -5.20 -25.46 1.55
CA GLN A 311 -6.58 -25.87 1.24
C GLN A 311 -7.31 -24.92 0.28
N PHE A 312 -6.91 -23.64 0.22
CA PHE A 312 -7.58 -22.61 -0.56
C PHE A 312 -7.13 -22.60 -2.04
N ASP A 313 -8.01 -22.17 -2.94
CA ASP A 313 -7.70 -21.95 -4.36
C ASP A 313 -6.99 -20.59 -4.58
N SER A 314 -7.18 -19.64 -3.68
CA SER A 314 -6.48 -18.34 -3.64
C SER A 314 -6.45 -17.82 -2.20
N ALA A 315 -5.43 -17.05 -1.84
CA ALA A 315 -5.24 -16.52 -0.50
C ALA A 315 -4.56 -15.15 -0.56
N ASN A 316 -5.13 -14.16 0.13
CA ASN A 316 -4.57 -12.82 0.26
C ASN A 316 -3.77 -12.70 1.57
N GLU A 317 -2.99 -11.62 1.70
CA GLU A 317 -2.31 -11.25 2.94
C GLU A 317 -3.31 -10.93 4.07
N PHE A 318 -2.89 -11.13 5.32
CA PHE A 318 -3.68 -10.75 6.49
C PHE A 318 -3.74 -9.22 6.63
N LYS A 319 -4.91 -8.71 7.04
CA LYS A 319 -5.13 -7.30 7.36
C LYS A 319 -6.15 -7.15 8.48
N GLN A 320 -5.76 -6.44 9.54
CA GLN A 320 -6.53 -6.21 10.76
C GLN A 320 -7.10 -7.52 11.37
N GLY A 321 -6.38 -8.64 11.22
CA GLY A 321 -6.72 -9.95 11.78
C GLY A 321 -7.47 -10.92 10.87
N LEU A 322 -7.93 -10.50 9.68
CA LEU A 322 -8.55 -11.39 8.69
C LEU A 322 -7.77 -11.43 7.37
N ALA A 323 -7.84 -12.57 6.68
CA ALA A 323 -7.39 -12.71 5.29
C ALA A 323 -8.54 -13.16 4.39
N ALA A 324 -8.64 -12.57 3.20
CA ALA A 324 -9.57 -13.03 2.17
C ALA A 324 -9.00 -14.30 1.51
N VAL A 325 -9.80 -15.35 1.45
CA VAL A 325 -9.44 -16.65 0.85
C VAL A 325 -10.55 -17.13 -0.07
N ARG A 326 -10.20 -17.96 -1.06
CA ARG A 326 -11.12 -18.45 -2.09
C ARG A 326 -11.19 -19.98 -2.09
N ILE A 327 -12.39 -20.52 -2.13
CA ILE A 327 -12.66 -21.96 -2.35
C ILE A 327 -13.80 -22.08 -3.36
N GLN A 328 -13.66 -22.96 -4.36
CA GLN A 328 -14.69 -23.23 -5.38
C GLN A 328 -15.21 -21.92 -6.01
N ASP A 329 -14.25 -21.08 -6.41
CA ASP A 329 -14.41 -19.73 -6.98
C ASP A 329 -15.13 -18.68 -6.11
N GLN A 330 -15.53 -19.01 -4.88
CA GLN A 330 -16.21 -18.11 -3.94
C GLN A 330 -15.24 -17.58 -2.88
N TRP A 331 -15.33 -16.28 -2.59
CA TRP A 331 -14.48 -15.60 -1.59
C TRP A 331 -15.14 -15.61 -0.21
N GLY A 332 -14.34 -15.89 0.81
CA GLY A 332 -14.69 -15.72 2.22
C GLY A 332 -13.52 -15.14 3.02
N TYR A 333 -13.69 -15.03 4.33
CA TYR A 333 -12.68 -14.52 5.25
C TYR A 333 -12.35 -15.53 6.35
N VAL A 334 -11.07 -15.71 6.61
CA VAL A 334 -10.55 -16.49 7.74
C VAL A 334 -9.73 -15.62 8.69
N ASN A 335 -9.71 -15.98 9.97
CA ASN A 335 -8.80 -15.39 10.96
C ASN A 335 -7.43 -16.07 10.94
N SER A 336 -6.49 -15.59 11.78
CA SER A 336 -5.11 -16.11 11.87
C SER A 336 -4.99 -17.56 12.35
N ALA A 337 -6.05 -18.14 12.94
CA ALA A 337 -6.14 -19.56 13.27
C ALA A 337 -6.71 -20.41 12.11
N GLY A 338 -7.07 -19.79 10.97
CA GLY A 338 -7.69 -20.45 9.83
C GLY A 338 -9.19 -20.72 10.00
N ALA A 339 -9.82 -20.22 11.06
CA ALA A 339 -11.26 -20.36 11.26
C ALA A 339 -12.03 -19.33 10.42
N TRP A 340 -13.14 -19.76 9.84
CA TRP A 340 -14.03 -18.91 9.04
C TRP A 340 -14.69 -17.83 9.88
N VAL A 341 -14.58 -16.58 9.41
CA VAL A 341 -15.30 -15.41 9.91
C VAL A 341 -16.39 -14.99 8.92
N TRP A 342 -16.17 -15.20 7.62
CA TRP A 342 -17.22 -15.13 6.59
C TRP A 342 -17.09 -16.34 5.67
N GLN A 343 -18.16 -17.13 5.55
CA GLN A 343 -18.19 -18.29 4.66
C GLN A 343 -18.15 -17.84 3.18
N PRO A 344 -17.58 -18.65 2.27
CA PRO A 344 -17.66 -18.36 0.84
C PRO A 344 -19.11 -18.21 0.37
N THR A 345 -19.45 -17.05 -0.20
CA THR A 345 -20.80 -16.72 -0.72
C THR A 345 -20.83 -16.61 -2.24
N LYS A 346 -21.99 -16.91 -2.84
CA LYS A 346 -22.26 -16.80 -4.29
C LYS A 346 -22.69 -15.39 -4.74
#